data_AF-A0A846B525-F1
#
_entry.id   AF-A0A846B525-F1
#
_cell.length_a   1.000
_cell.length_b   1.000
_cell.length_c   1.000
_cell.angle_alpha   90.00
_cell.angle_beta   90.00
_cell.angle_gamma   90.00
#
_symmetry.space_group_name_H-M   'P 1'
#
loop_
_entity.id
_entity.type
_entity.pdbx_description
1 polymer ?
#
loop_
_entity_poly.entity_id
_entity_poly.type
_entity_poly.pdbx_seq_one_letter_code
_entity_poly.pdbx_strand_id
1 'polypeptide(L)'
;MFNEQFYLASNSDVSSAVAGGFIASGLQHFLEFGQQEGRTNISPLFNEQFYLAINPDVAVAVAAGFIESGLQHFLEFGLQEGRTNASALFDEQFYLTNNPDVAAAVTGGFITSGFQHFLEFGQQEGRTNISPLFNEQFYLTNNPDVAAAVAGGFITSGLQHFLDFGLQEGRTNISFEYSESIYLSNNPDVAAAVNTGVFASGFEHLFLLGATENRIGVPEVIPEFPDLPTFFNEEWYLLSNPDVGFSVAFDLFDSGLDQYEQVGQFDEERTGFFTGTSGNDIITGFGTHTNIIGVEIGEGLLATSLGVGEIDILIAGEGEDVFLLGYTNDLFDINSTSEQLYVGNRNNDFALIRNFERFEDSIFLAGSSDDYSFNIVNGNLNISTDSGDLIGIVEGAINPLFFPDDQLGGFFLV
;
A
#
# COMPACT_ATOMS: atom_id res chain seq x y z
N MET A 1 5.45 -15.59 18.04
CA MET A 1 5.05 -16.21 16.75
C MET A 1 3.75 -16.98 16.83
N PHE A 2 3.57 -17.93 17.77
CA PHE A 2 2.30 -18.69 17.89
C PHE A 2 1.09 -17.78 18.17
N ASN A 3 -0.01 -17.98 17.45
CA ASN A 3 -1.26 -17.27 17.63
C ASN A 3 -2.37 -18.26 18.01
N GLU A 4 -2.86 -18.17 19.24
CA GLU A 4 -3.87 -19.09 19.79
C GLU A 4 -5.18 -19.04 19.01
N GLN A 5 -5.68 -17.84 18.70
CA GLN A 5 -6.96 -17.68 18.02
C GLN A 5 -6.91 -18.24 16.60
N PHE A 6 -5.83 -17.94 15.88
CA PHE A 6 -5.55 -18.50 14.55
C PHE A 6 -5.43 -20.03 14.58
N TYR A 7 -4.67 -20.57 15.52
CA TYR A 7 -4.44 -22.00 15.61
C TYR A 7 -5.73 -22.76 15.93
N LEU A 8 -6.54 -22.29 16.86
CA LEU A 8 -7.80 -22.96 17.22
C LEU A 8 -8.82 -22.91 16.07
N ALA A 9 -8.89 -21.81 15.34
CA ALA A 9 -9.80 -21.71 14.20
C ALA A 9 -9.38 -22.61 13.04
N SER A 10 -8.08 -22.74 12.80
CA SER A 10 -7.53 -23.64 11.78
C SER A 10 -7.67 -25.11 12.17
N ASN A 11 -7.90 -25.42 13.45
CA ASN A 11 -7.90 -26.78 13.98
C ASN A 11 -9.13 -27.02 14.87
N SER A 12 -10.29 -27.23 14.23
CA SER A 12 -11.59 -27.40 14.90
C SER A 12 -11.64 -28.55 15.91
N ASP A 13 -10.84 -29.59 15.69
CA ASP A 13 -10.65 -30.71 16.62
C ASP A 13 -9.95 -30.27 17.91
N VAL A 14 -8.92 -29.43 17.79
CA VAL A 14 -8.20 -28.84 18.92
C VAL A 14 -9.09 -27.83 19.66
N SER A 15 -9.80 -26.97 18.92
CA SER A 15 -10.79 -26.05 19.49
C SER A 15 -11.84 -26.77 20.33
N SER A 16 -12.35 -27.90 19.83
CA SER A 16 -13.30 -28.75 20.57
C SER A 16 -12.67 -29.37 21.82
N ALA A 17 -11.40 -29.80 21.75
CA ALA A 17 -10.67 -30.37 22.88
C ALA A 17 -10.42 -29.34 23.99
N VAL A 18 -10.07 -28.10 23.62
CA VAL A 18 -9.90 -26.97 24.55
C VAL A 18 -11.23 -26.59 25.19
N ALA A 19 -12.30 -26.44 24.39
CA ALA A 19 -13.64 -26.14 24.91
C ALA A 19 -14.17 -27.23 25.85
N GLY A 20 -13.80 -28.50 25.60
CA GLY A 20 -14.12 -29.64 26.46
C GLY A 20 -13.25 -29.77 27.72
N GLY A 21 -12.20 -28.96 27.86
CA GLY A 21 -11.25 -29.01 28.98
C GLY A 21 -10.31 -30.22 28.96
N PHE A 22 -10.15 -30.89 27.81
CA PHE A 22 -9.24 -32.02 27.65
C PHE A 22 -7.78 -31.57 27.50
N ILE A 23 -7.57 -30.38 26.94
CA ILE A 23 -6.28 -29.70 26.80
C ILE A 23 -6.49 -28.24 27.26
N ALA A 24 -5.47 -27.62 27.85
CA ALA A 24 -5.59 -26.28 28.43
C ALA A 24 -5.61 -25.16 27.37
N SER A 25 -4.91 -25.35 26.24
CA SER A 25 -4.83 -24.37 25.15
C SER A 25 -4.39 -25.02 23.83
N GLY A 26 -4.59 -24.31 22.73
CA GLY A 26 -4.02 -24.63 21.42
C GLY A 26 -2.49 -24.65 21.46
N LEU A 27 -1.87 -23.72 22.19
CA LEU A 27 -0.41 -23.73 22.39
C LEU A 27 0.07 -25.04 23.05
N GLN A 28 -0.63 -25.51 24.09
CA GLN A 28 -0.29 -26.79 24.72
C GLN A 28 -0.39 -27.92 23.70
N HIS A 29 -1.49 -27.98 22.94
CA HIS A 29 -1.65 -28.98 21.89
C HIS A 29 -0.53 -28.92 20.86
N PHE A 30 -0.17 -27.74 20.37
CA PHE A 30 0.88 -27.57 19.37
C PHE A 30 2.25 -28.06 19.86
N LEU A 31 2.61 -27.73 21.11
CA LEU A 31 3.87 -28.13 21.72
C LEU A 31 3.95 -29.64 22.01
N GLU A 32 2.84 -30.26 22.41
CA GLU A 32 2.82 -31.69 22.78
C GLU A 32 2.60 -32.63 21.58
N PHE A 33 1.77 -32.21 20.60
CA PHE A 33 1.29 -33.06 19.51
C PHE A 33 1.40 -32.39 18.15
N GLY A 34 1.05 -31.11 18.03
CA GLY A 34 0.85 -30.44 16.74
C GLY A 34 2.06 -30.50 15.80
N GLN A 35 3.29 -30.37 16.31
CA GLN A 35 4.50 -30.51 15.48
C GLN A 35 4.61 -31.91 14.85
N GLN A 36 4.43 -32.96 15.65
CA GLN A 36 4.48 -34.36 15.18
C GLN A 36 3.31 -34.71 14.25
N GLU A 37 2.18 -34.04 14.42
CA GLU A 37 1.02 -34.12 13.52
C GLU A 37 1.20 -33.33 12.21
N GLY A 38 2.31 -32.59 12.05
CA GLY A 38 2.55 -31.74 10.88
C GLY A 38 1.67 -30.49 10.83
N ARG A 39 1.19 -29.99 11.98
CA ARG A 39 0.37 -28.76 12.06
C ARG A 39 1.28 -27.53 11.91
N THR A 40 1.36 -26.98 10.70
CA THR A 40 2.23 -25.84 10.40
C THR A 40 1.53 -24.47 10.47
N ASN A 41 0.19 -24.44 10.40
CA ASN A 41 -0.60 -23.20 10.47
C ASN A 41 -0.75 -22.70 11.92
N ILE A 42 0.33 -22.14 12.47
CA ILE A 42 0.39 -21.68 13.87
C ILE A 42 0.14 -20.19 14.07
N SER A 43 0.27 -19.39 13.01
CA SER A 43 -0.09 -17.99 12.98
C SER A 43 -0.13 -17.47 11.55
N PRO A 44 -0.73 -16.29 11.31
CA PRO A 44 -0.64 -15.64 10.00
C PRO A 44 0.77 -15.20 9.62
N LEU A 45 1.71 -15.14 10.58
CA LEU A 45 3.08 -14.69 10.30
C LEU A 45 3.99 -15.81 9.80
N PHE A 46 3.47 -17.03 9.62
CA PHE A 46 4.19 -18.14 9.04
C PHE A 46 3.31 -18.92 8.07
N ASN A 47 3.82 -19.14 6.86
CA ASN A 47 3.20 -19.98 5.85
C ASN A 47 4.25 -20.99 5.35
N GLU A 48 4.00 -22.27 5.61
CA GLU A 48 4.90 -23.37 5.24
C GLU A 48 5.20 -23.39 3.74
N GLN A 49 4.18 -23.29 2.90
CA GLN A 49 4.34 -23.42 1.45
C GLN A 49 5.15 -22.25 0.88
N PHE A 50 4.82 -21.03 1.32
CA PHE A 50 5.56 -19.82 0.99
C PHE A 50 7.03 -19.93 1.44
N TYR A 51 7.24 -20.34 2.69
CA TYR A 51 8.57 -20.47 3.26
C TYR A 51 9.41 -21.49 2.49
N LEU A 52 8.86 -22.67 2.17
CA LEU A 52 9.57 -23.68 1.39
C LEU A 52 9.82 -23.25 -0.06
N ALA A 53 8.91 -22.48 -0.68
CA ALA A 53 9.08 -21.96 -2.03
C ALA A 53 10.29 -21.01 -2.14
N ILE A 54 10.48 -20.16 -1.13
CA ILE A 54 11.59 -19.19 -1.08
C ILE A 54 12.89 -19.82 -0.56
N ASN A 55 12.79 -20.93 0.17
CA ASN A 55 13.93 -21.60 0.80
C ASN A 55 14.10 -23.03 0.22
N PRO A 56 14.62 -23.15 -1.02
CA PRO A 56 14.71 -24.43 -1.71
C PRO A 56 15.63 -25.43 -1.01
N ASP A 57 16.61 -24.95 -0.24
CA ASP A 57 17.46 -25.77 0.62
C ASP A 57 16.66 -26.48 1.72
N VAL A 58 15.74 -25.75 2.37
CA VAL A 58 14.83 -26.29 3.39
C VAL A 58 13.81 -27.22 2.75
N ALA A 59 13.26 -26.86 1.59
CA ALA A 59 12.34 -27.72 0.85
C ALA A 59 12.94 -29.08 0.51
N VAL A 60 14.22 -29.11 0.10
CA VAL A 60 14.95 -30.36 -0.14
C VAL A 60 15.15 -31.15 1.16
N ALA A 61 15.48 -30.48 2.26
CA ALA A 61 15.66 -31.14 3.56
C ALA A 61 14.35 -31.78 4.08
N VAL A 62 13.23 -31.08 3.93
CA VAL A 62 11.89 -31.58 4.27
C VAL A 62 11.50 -32.75 3.37
N ALA A 63 11.67 -32.62 2.06
CA ALA A 63 11.36 -33.69 1.10
C ALA A 63 12.21 -34.95 1.32
N ALA A 64 13.44 -34.79 1.81
CA ALA A 64 14.32 -35.90 2.17
C ALA A 64 14.07 -36.47 3.58
N GLY A 65 13.18 -35.86 4.37
CA GLY A 65 12.86 -36.27 5.73
C GLY A 65 13.96 -35.99 6.75
N PHE A 66 14.88 -35.06 6.46
CA PHE A 66 15.89 -34.61 7.42
C PHE A 66 15.33 -33.64 8.47
N ILE A 67 14.28 -32.90 8.10
CA ILE A 67 13.52 -32.00 8.96
C ILE A 67 12.03 -32.31 8.73
N GLU A 68 11.19 -32.24 9.76
CA GLU A 68 9.78 -32.62 9.68
C GLU A 68 8.94 -31.60 8.90
N SER A 69 9.29 -30.32 9.00
CA SER A 69 8.63 -29.21 8.29
C SER A 69 9.53 -27.98 8.15
N GLY A 70 9.18 -27.10 7.23
CA GLY A 70 9.70 -25.74 7.12
C GLY A 70 9.45 -24.94 8.39
N LEU A 71 8.31 -25.12 9.06
CA LEU A 71 8.03 -24.50 10.37
C LEU A 71 9.07 -24.91 11.40
N GLN A 72 9.37 -26.22 11.49
CA GLN A 72 10.41 -26.70 12.40
C GLN A 72 11.74 -26.02 12.09
N HIS A 73 12.15 -26.00 10.82
CA HIS A 73 13.37 -25.32 10.41
C HIS A 73 13.35 -23.84 10.80
N PHE A 74 12.24 -23.15 10.55
CA PHE A 74 12.11 -21.73 10.83
C PHE A 74 12.26 -21.40 12.32
N LEU A 75 11.57 -22.16 13.18
CA LEU A 75 11.60 -21.98 14.62
C LEU A 75 12.95 -22.34 15.24
N GLU A 76 13.63 -23.38 14.74
CA GLU A 76 14.91 -23.84 15.28
C GLU A 76 16.12 -23.05 14.74
N PHE A 77 16.08 -22.67 13.46
CA PHE A 77 17.22 -22.10 12.74
C PHE A 77 16.87 -20.80 12.01
N GLY A 78 15.74 -20.75 11.28
CA GLY A 78 15.43 -19.66 10.35
C GLY A 78 15.48 -18.25 10.95
N LEU A 79 14.96 -18.06 12.16
CA LEU A 79 15.05 -16.78 12.87
C LEU A 79 16.50 -16.35 13.16
N GLN A 80 17.35 -17.29 13.58
CA GLN A 80 18.77 -17.01 13.88
C GLN A 80 19.59 -16.81 12.60
N GLU A 81 19.17 -17.42 11.51
CA GLU A 81 19.74 -17.23 10.18
C GLU A 81 19.31 -15.92 9.52
N GLY A 82 18.39 -15.17 10.13
CA GLY A 82 17.86 -13.92 9.57
C GLY A 82 16.90 -14.14 8.39
N ARG A 83 16.25 -15.31 8.30
CA ARG A 83 15.22 -15.55 7.30
C ARG A 83 13.94 -14.83 7.72
N THR A 84 13.56 -13.80 6.96
CA THR A 84 12.42 -12.93 7.28
C THR A 84 11.18 -13.25 6.44
N ASN A 85 11.36 -13.90 5.29
CA ASN A 85 10.28 -14.30 4.36
C ASN A 85 9.53 -15.55 4.84
N ALA A 86 8.95 -15.48 6.04
CA ALA A 86 8.16 -16.56 6.65
C ALA A 86 6.70 -16.60 6.14
N SER A 87 6.17 -15.45 5.71
CA SER A 87 4.83 -15.31 5.12
C SER A 87 4.80 -14.06 4.25
N ALA A 88 3.74 -13.92 3.45
CA ALA A 88 3.53 -12.71 2.65
C ALA A 88 3.13 -11.47 3.48
N LEU A 89 2.74 -11.63 4.76
CA LEU A 89 2.26 -10.52 5.60
C LEU A 89 3.38 -9.65 6.17
N PHE A 90 4.64 -10.09 6.09
CA PHE A 90 5.77 -9.36 6.63
C PHE A 90 6.80 -9.10 5.55
N ASP A 91 7.13 -7.83 5.37
CA ASP A 91 8.19 -7.35 4.49
C ASP A 91 9.27 -6.68 5.36
N GLU A 92 10.44 -7.30 5.38
CA GLU A 92 11.59 -6.82 6.18
C GLU A 92 12.03 -5.43 5.76
N GLN A 93 12.12 -5.16 4.46
CA GLN A 93 12.62 -3.89 3.97
C GLN A 93 11.61 -2.78 4.26
N PHE A 94 10.33 -3.04 4.00
CA PHE A 94 9.25 -2.12 4.37
C PHE A 94 9.25 -1.82 5.87
N TYR A 95 9.36 -2.85 6.71
CA TYR A 95 9.37 -2.69 8.16
C TYR A 95 10.58 -1.88 8.63
N LEU A 96 11.79 -2.14 8.11
CA LEU A 96 12.98 -1.40 8.52
C LEU A 96 12.97 0.06 8.04
N THR A 97 12.49 0.33 6.83
CA THR A 97 12.32 1.70 6.30
C THR A 97 11.36 2.51 7.18
N ASN A 98 10.26 1.90 7.62
CA ASN A 98 9.27 2.54 8.48
C ASN A 98 9.67 2.59 9.96
N ASN A 99 10.74 1.88 10.36
CA ASN A 99 11.20 1.81 11.75
C ASN A 99 12.74 2.00 11.81
N PRO A 100 13.24 3.24 11.61
CA PRO A 100 14.69 3.52 11.54
C PRO A 100 15.46 3.13 12.80
N ASP A 101 14.81 3.15 13.96
CA ASP A 101 15.37 2.71 15.23
C ASP A 101 15.66 1.20 15.22
N VAL A 102 14.78 0.41 14.62
CA VAL A 102 14.98 -1.04 14.43
C VAL A 102 16.04 -1.29 13.37
N ALA A 103 16.05 -0.53 12.27
CA ALA A 103 17.08 -0.62 11.24
C ALA A 103 18.49 -0.38 11.82
N ALA A 104 18.63 0.60 12.72
CA ALA A 104 19.86 0.84 13.45
C ALA A 104 20.23 -0.33 14.38
N ALA A 105 19.25 -0.95 15.06
CA ALA A 105 19.48 -2.09 15.93
C ALA A 105 19.94 -3.35 15.15
N VAL A 106 19.35 -3.60 13.97
CA VAL A 106 19.75 -4.68 13.05
C VAL A 106 21.17 -4.43 12.54
N THR A 107 21.45 -3.22 12.04
CA THR A 107 22.80 -2.84 11.55
C THR A 107 23.85 -2.95 12.64
N GLY A 108 23.49 -2.61 13.88
CA GLY A 108 24.35 -2.74 15.06
C GLY A 108 24.53 -4.17 15.57
N GLY A 109 23.80 -5.15 15.02
CA GLY A 109 23.84 -6.55 15.45
C GLY A 109 23.21 -6.79 16.83
N PHE A 110 22.36 -5.88 17.31
CA PHE A 110 21.65 -6.03 18.58
C PHE A 110 20.43 -6.97 18.45
N ILE A 111 19.87 -7.05 17.25
CA ILE A 111 18.79 -7.96 16.86
C ILE A 111 19.08 -8.49 15.46
N THR A 112 18.67 -9.72 15.15
CA THR A 112 19.04 -10.37 13.89
C THR A 112 18.31 -9.78 12.69
N SER A 113 17.05 -9.36 12.86
CA SER A 113 16.20 -8.81 11.81
C SER A 113 15.07 -7.96 12.37
N GLY A 114 14.47 -7.13 11.50
CA GLY A 114 13.20 -6.44 11.75
C GLY A 114 12.06 -7.41 12.03
N PHE A 115 12.03 -8.57 11.36
CA PHE A 115 11.04 -9.60 11.64
C PHE A 115 11.14 -10.13 13.07
N GLN A 116 12.36 -10.42 13.53
CA GLN A 116 12.57 -10.81 14.92
C GLN A 116 12.11 -9.71 15.87
N HIS A 117 12.44 -8.45 15.58
CA HIS A 117 11.97 -7.31 16.38
C HIS A 117 10.45 -7.28 16.45
N PHE A 118 9.76 -7.44 15.33
CA PHE A 118 8.30 -7.39 15.28
C PHE A 118 7.66 -8.52 16.11
N LEU A 119 8.21 -9.73 16.04
CA LEU A 119 7.74 -10.89 16.79
C LEU A 119 7.93 -10.76 18.30
N GLU A 120 9.04 -10.13 18.74
CA GLU A 120 9.39 -10.00 20.15
C GLU A 120 8.81 -8.74 20.81
N PHE A 121 8.81 -7.62 20.08
CA PHE A 121 8.51 -6.29 20.61
C PHE A 121 7.47 -5.53 19.78
N GLY A 122 7.59 -5.53 18.46
CA GLY A 122 6.86 -4.60 17.59
C GLY A 122 5.33 -4.65 17.76
N GLN A 123 4.74 -5.84 17.96
CA GLN A 123 3.30 -5.96 18.24
C GLN A 123 2.88 -5.25 19.54
N GLN A 124 3.67 -5.37 20.60
CA GLN A 124 3.37 -4.73 21.90
C GLN A 124 3.65 -3.22 21.87
N GLU A 125 4.59 -2.80 21.03
CA GLU A 125 4.87 -1.40 20.75
C GLU A 125 3.83 -0.73 19.84
N GLY A 126 2.90 -1.50 19.26
CA GLY A 126 1.93 -1.00 18.30
C GLY A 126 2.53 -0.65 16.94
N ARG A 127 3.63 -1.30 16.53
CA ARG A 127 4.20 -1.15 15.18
C ARG A 127 3.29 -1.87 14.19
N THR A 128 2.63 -1.12 13.30
CA THR A 128 1.64 -1.66 12.37
C THR A 128 2.13 -1.75 10.92
N ASN A 129 3.17 -0.99 10.57
CA ASN A 129 3.73 -0.94 9.21
C ASN A 129 4.64 -2.16 8.96
N ILE A 130 4.03 -3.35 8.83
CA ILE A 130 4.73 -4.63 8.66
C ILE A 130 4.85 -5.09 7.21
N SER A 131 3.95 -4.62 6.35
CA SER A 131 4.00 -4.79 4.90
C SER A 131 3.02 -3.82 4.24
N PRO A 132 3.16 -3.58 2.93
CA PRO A 132 2.18 -2.80 2.15
C PRO A 132 0.75 -3.40 2.18
N LEU A 133 0.64 -4.71 2.39
CA LEU A 133 -0.64 -5.44 2.42
C LEU A 133 -1.55 -5.11 3.60
N PHE A 134 -1.06 -4.39 4.62
CA PHE A 134 -1.86 -3.97 5.75
C PHE A 134 -1.69 -2.48 6.04
N ASN A 135 -2.80 -1.75 6.08
CA ASN A 135 -2.82 -0.36 6.49
C ASN A 135 -3.74 -0.19 7.71
N GLU A 136 -3.14 0.19 8.84
CA GLU A 136 -3.83 0.36 10.13
C GLU A 136 -5.01 1.33 10.02
N GLN A 137 -4.80 2.51 9.46
CA GLN A 137 -5.82 3.55 9.36
C GLN A 137 -6.99 3.11 8.49
N PHE A 138 -6.70 2.48 7.35
CA PHE A 138 -7.70 1.92 6.44
C PHE A 138 -8.50 0.82 7.13
N TYR A 139 -7.82 -0.11 7.82
CA TYR A 139 -8.47 -1.19 8.53
C TYR A 139 -9.38 -0.67 9.65
N LEU A 140 -8.93 0.29 10.46
CA LEU A 140 -9.74 0.86 11.53
C LEU A 140 -10.92 1.68 11.00
N THR A 141 -10.73 2.42 9.91
CA THR A 141 -11.81 3.20 9.26
C THR A 141 -12.93 2.28 8.75
N ASN A 142 -12.56 1.13 8.16
CA ASN A 142 -13.49 0.15 7.65
C ASN A 142 -14.08 -0.79 8.73
N ASN A 143 -13.50 -0.80 9.93
CA ASN A 143 -13.91 -1.66 11.04
C ASN A 143 -14.11 -0.84 12.33
N PRO A 144 -15.20 -0.05 12.44
CA PRO A 144 -15.42 0.86 13.57
C PRO A 144 -15.48 0.19 14.94
N ASP A 145 -15.88 -1.08 14.98
CA ASP A 145 -15.87 -1.91 16.18
C ASP A 145 -14.44 -2.18 16.68
N VAL A 146 -13.51 -2.43 15.75
CA VAL A 146 -12.08 -2.59 16.05
C VAL A 146 -11.49 -1.25 16.48
N ALA A 147 -11.81 -0.15 15.77
CA ALA A 147 -11.37 1.20 16.14
C ALA A 147 -11.79 1.56 17.56
N ALA A 148 -13.02 1.23 17.96
CA ALA A 148 -13.49 1.43 19.33
C ALA A 148 -12.72 0.58 20.36
N ALA A 149 -12.36 -0.66 20.01
CA ALA A 149 -11.59 -1.55 20.87
C ALA A 149 -10.14 -1.07 21.07
N VAL A 150 -9.50 -0.56 20.00
CA VAL A 150 -8.18 0.09 20.07
C VAL A 150 -8.24 1.36 20.93
N ALA A 151 -9.20 2.25 20.66
CA ALA A 151 -9.37 3.49 21.44
C ALA A 151 -9.68 3.22 22.92
N GLY A 152 -10.36 2.11 23.22
CA GLY A 152 -10.63 1.65 24.58
C GLY A 152 -9.46 0.95 25.26
N GLY A 153 -8.35 0.69 24.56
CA GLY A 153 -7.18 -0.03 25.07
C GLY A 153 -7.43 -1.53 25.33
N PHE A 154 -8.45 -2.11 24.70
CA PHE A 154 -8.74 -3.55 24.81
C PHE A 154 -7.83 -4.40 23.93
N ILE A 155 -7.37 -3.81 22.82
CA ILE A 155 -6.39 -4.33 21.89
C ILE A 155 -5.38 -3.22 21.56
N THR A 156 -4.15 -3.59 21.21
CA THR A 156 -3.06 -2.66 20.96
C THR A 156 -3.20 -1.94 19.62
N SER A 157 -3.68 -2.64 18.58
CA SER A 157 -3.82 -2.11 17.23
C SER A 157 -4.85 -2.89 16.41
N GLY A 158 -5.27 -2.29 15.30
CA GLY A 158 -6.04 -2.94 14.23
C GLY A 158 -5.27 -4.11 13.64
N LEU A 159 -3.94 -4.00 13.47
CA LEU A 159 -3.11 -5.12 13.05
C LEU A 159 -3.22 -6.30 14.01
N GLN A 160 -3.20 -6.06 15.32
CA GLN A 160 -3.40 -7.14 16.30
C GLN A 160 -4.75 -7.82 16.08
N HIS A 161 -5.83 -7.05 15.95
CA HIS A 161 -7.15 -7.61 15.68
C HIS A 161 -7.16 -8.41 14.37
N PHE A 162 -6.52 -7.90 13.32
CA PHE A 162 -6.47 -8.57 12.03
C PHE A 162 -5.78 -9.94 12.11
N LEU A 163 -4.63 -9.99 12.78
CA LEU A 163 -3.85 -11.23 12.98
C LEU A 163 -4.58 -12.23 13.88
N ASP A 164 -5.28 -11.76 14.91
CA ASP A 164 -5.99 -12.61 15.88
C ASP A 164 -7.34 -13.11 15.36
N PHE A 165 -8.10 -12.25 14.67
CA PHE A 165 -9.50 -12.49 14.32
C PHE A 165 -9.83 -12.14 12.87
N GLY A 166 -9.31 -11.03 12.35
CA GLY A 166 -9.78 -10.43 11.10
C GLY A 166 -9.75 -11.36 9.90
N LEU A 167 -8.71 -12.19 9.76
CA LEU A 167 -8.63 -13.21 8.71
C LEU A 167 -9.81 -14.18 8.74
N GLN A 168 -10.16 -14.70 9.91
CA GLN A 168 -11.23 -15.69 10.09
C GLN A 168 -12.62 -15.05 9.99
N GLU A 169 -12.74 -13.79 10.40
CA GLU A 169 -13.96 -13.01 10.24
C GLU A 169 -14.22 -12.64 8.77
N GLY A 170 -13.28 -12.91 7.85
CA GLY A 170 -13.39 -12.50 6.46
C GLY A 170 -13.27 -10.99 6.29
N ARG A 171 -12.53 -10.30 7.17
CA ARG A 171 -12.30 -8.86 7.11
C ARG A 171 -11.24 -8.57 6.04
N THR A 172 -11.69 -8.35 4.81
CA THR A 172 -10.84 -8.21 3.63
C THR A 172 -10.45 -6.76 3.32
N ASN A 173 -11.10 -5.76 3.94
CA ASN A 173 -10.75 -4.34 3.79
C ASN A 173 -9.54 -4.00 4.68
N ILE A 174 -8.36 -4.50 4.29
CA ILE A 174 -7.13 -4.49 5.10
C ILE A 174 -6.11 -3.44 4.66
N SER A 175 -6.13 -3.08 3.38
CA SER A 175 -5.33 -2.02 2.80
C SER A 175 -6.04 -1.53 1.54
N PHE A 176 -5.62 -0.38 1.04
CA PHE A 176 -6.04 0.12 -0.27
C PHE A 176 -5.40 -0.68 -1.43
N GLU A 177 -4.37 -1.50 -1.15
CA GLU A 177 -3.67 -2.32 -2.15
C GLU A 177 -4.39 -3.66 -2.44
N TYR A 178 -5.39 -4.01 -1.64
CA TYR A 178 -6.13 -5.26 -1.82
C TYR A 178 -7.62 -5.01 -2.04
N SER A 179 -8.18 -5.60 -3.10
CA SER A 179 -9.62 -5.65 -3.33
C SER A 179 -10.09 -7.08 -3.51
N GLU A 180 -10.84 -7.57 -2.52
CA GLU A 180 -11.48 -8.89 -2.55
C GLU A 180 -12.29 -9.11 -3.83
N SER A 181 -13.07 -8.10 -4.22
CA SER A 181 -13.92 -8.19 -5.41
C SER A 181 -13.12 -8.34 -6.70
N ILE A 182 -12.02 -7.58 -6.84
CA ILE A 182 -11.13 -7.65 -8.00
C ILE A 182 -10.41 -9.00 -7.99
N TYR A 183 -9.86 -9.40 -6.85
CA TYR A 183 -9.14 -10.66 -6.70
C TYR A 183 -9.99 -11.86 -7.09
N LEU A 184 -11.22 -11.94 -6.58
CA LEU A 184 -12.14 -13.03 -6.92
C LEU A 184 -12.60 -12.97 -8.38
N SER A 185 -12.75 -11.78 -8.97
CA SER A 185 -13.10 -11.65 -10.39
C SER A 185 -11.99 -12.14 -11.31
N ASN A 186 -10.73 -11.88 -10.96
CA ASN A 186 -9.54 -12.28 -11.70
C ASN A 186 -9.19 -13.76 -11.48
N ASN A 187 -9.65 -14.36 -10.38
CA ASN A 187 -9.40 -15.75 -10.02
C ASN A 187 -10.73 -16.53 -9.82
N PRO A 188 -11.45 -16.90 -10.91
CA PRO A 188 -12.76 -17.54 -10.80
C PRO A 188 -12.76 -18.89 -10.07
N ASP A 189 -11.65 -19.61 -10.10
CA ASP A 189 -11.48 -20.86 -9.36
C ASP A 189 -11.34 -20.60 -7.85
N VAL A 190 -10.67 -19.51 -7.46
CA VAL A 190 -10.64 -19.04 -6.07
C VAL A 190 -12.02 -18.58 -5.63
N ALA A 191 -12.74 -17.84 -6.48
CA ALA A 191 -14.14 -17.49 -6.22
C ALA A 191 -15.02 -18.72 -6.00
N ALA A 192 -14.82 -19.80 -6.77
CA ALA A 192 -15.51 -21.06 -6.54
C ALA A 192 -15.11 -21.73 -5.22
N ALA A 193 -13.83 -21.69 -4.86
CA ALA A 193 -13.31 -22.21 -3.60
C ALA A 193 -13.88 -21.44 -2.39
N VAL A 194 -13.97 -20.11 -2.46
CA VAL A 194 -14.62 -19.27 -1.44
C VAL A 194 -16.10 -19.60 -1.32
N ASN A 195 -16.82 -19.69 -2.45
CA ASN A 195 -18.26 -20.04 -2.46
C ASN A 195 -18.56 -21.44 -1.90
N THR A 196 -17.59 -22.35 -1.93
CA THR A 196 -17.71 -23.70 -1.38
C THR A 196 -17.17 -23.82 0.04
N GLY A 197 -16.68 -22.73 0.63
CA GLY A 197 -16.14 -22.68 1.98
C GLY A 197 -14.77 -23.34 2.13
N VAL A 198 -14.03 -23.51 1.03
CA VAL A 198 -12.63 -23.96 1.07
C VAL A 198 -11.73 -22.86 1.61
N PHE A 199 -12.00 -21.61 1.24
CA PHE A 199 -11.42 -20.41 1.85
C PHE A 199 -12.55 -19.53 2.41
N ALA A 200 -12.29 -18.86 3.52
CA ALA A 200 -13.13 -17.83 4.11
C ALA A 200 -13.20 -16.58 3.20
N SER A 201 -12.12 -16.28 2.47
CA SER A 201 -12.06 -15.17 1.53
C SER A 201 -11.02 -15.40 0.43
N GLY A 202 -11.11 -14.58 -0.62
CA GLY A 202 -10.06 -14.43 -1.62
C GLY A 202 -8.77 -13.95 -0.98
N PHE A 203 -8.85 -13.09 0.05
CA PHE A 203 -7.65 -12.66 0.77
C PHE A 203 -6.96 -13.83 1.46
N GLU A 204 -7.72 -14.73 2.10
CA GLU A 204 -7.15 -15.93 2.71
C GLU A 204 -6.45 -16.80 1.66
N HIS A 205 -7.03 -16.95 0.47
CA HIS A 205 -6.35 -17.63 -0.63
C HIS A 205 -5.07 -16.91 -1.06
N LEU A 206 -5.11 -15.58 -1.26
CA LEU A 206 -3.93 -14.79 -1.61
C LEU A 206 -2.80 -15.02 -0.60
N PHE A 207 -3.15 -14.94 0.68
CA PHE A 207 -2.26 -15.10 1.81
C PHE A 207 -1.68 -16.53 1.91
N LEU A 208 -2.52 -17.54 1.68
CA LEU A 208 -2.11 -18.94 1.84
C LEU A 208 -1.37 -19.50 0.62
N LEU A 209 -1.83 -19.16 -0.58
CA LEU A 209 -1.42 -19.81 -1.83
C LEU A 209 -1.08 -18.82 -2.95
N GLY A 210 -1.61 -17.59 -2.91
CA GLY A 210 -1.51 -16.64 -4.01
C GLY A 210 -0.08 -16.35 -4.44
N ALA A 211 0.82 -16.10 -3.50
CA ALA A 211 2.24 -15.88 -3.79
C ALA A 211 2.93 -17.09 -4.45
N THR A 212 2.55 -18.32 -4.09
CA THR A 212 3.11 -19.55 -4.69
C THR A 212 2.49 -19.91 -6.03
N GLU A 213 1.28 -19.41 -6.31
CA GLU A 213 0.55 -19.63 -7.56
C GLU A 213 0.74 -18.49 -8.56
N ASN A 214 1.60 -17.51 -8.27
CA ASN A 214 1.75 -16.25 -9.01
C ASN A 214 0.41 -15.50 -9.19
N ARG A 215 -0.48 -15.61 -8.21
CA ARG A 215 -1.81 -14.97 -8.21
C ARG A 215 -1.74 -13.70 -7.37
N ILE A 216 -1.84 -12.58 -8.06
CA ILE A 216 -1.69 -11.24 -7.52
C ILE A 216 -3.02 -10.81 -6.87
N GLY A 217 -2.95 -10.37 -5.60
CA GLY A 217 -4.03 -9.82 -4.77
C GLY A 217 -4.48 -8.42 -5.14
N VAL A 218 -3.60 -7.78 -5.87
CA VAL A 218 -3.62 -6.42 -6.35
C VAL A 218 -4.34 -6.42 -7.71
N PRO A 219 -4.94 -5.30 -8.16
CA PRO A 219 -5.32 -5.13 -9.57
C PRO A 219 -4.15 -5.53 -10.48
N GLU A 220 -4.41 -5.98 -11.71
CA GLU A 220 -3.44 -6.60 -12.65
C GLU A 220 -2.33 -5.66 -13.17
N VAL A 221 -1.74 -4.84 -12.29
CA VAL A 221 -0.52 -4.07 -12.46
C VAL A 221 0.20 -3.98 -11.10
N ILE A 222 0.94 -5.02 -10.68
CA ILE A 222 2.18 -4.83 -9.87
C ILE A 222 3.21 -5.87 -10.36
N PRO A 223 4.21 -5.46 -11.17
CA PRO A 223 5.36 -6.29 -11.53
C PRO A 223 6.29 -6.50 -10.32
N GLU A 224 7.10 -7.56 -10.39
CA GLU A 224 8.26 -7.80 -9.53
C GLU A 224 9.07 -6.50 -9.33
N PHE A 225 9.44 -6.17 -8.09
CA PHE A 225 10.37 -5.08 -7.78
C PHE A 225 11.79 -5.48 -8.22
N PRO A 226 12.23 -4.99 -9.39
CA PRO A 226 13.41 -4.12 -9.40
C PRO A 226 13.05 -2.67 -9.66
N ASP A 227 11.91 -2.39 -10.31
CA ASP A 227 11.49 -1.06 -10.70
C ASP A 227 9.95 -1.04 -10.66
N LEU A 228 9.33 -0.42 -9.64
CA LEU A 228 8.00 0.16 -9.88
C LEU A 228 8.16 1.05 -11.11
N PRO A 229 7.18 1.16 -12.04
CA PRO A 229 7.16 2.35 -12.87
C PRO A 229 7.08 3.50 -11.88
N THR A 230 8.19 4.20 -11.69
CA THR A 230 8.13 5.46 -11.00
C THR A 230 7.20 6.25 -11.90
N PHE A 231 6.05 6.67 -11.35
CA PHE A 231 5.17 7.60 -12.06
C PHE A 231 5.90 8.92 -12.39
N PHE A 232 7.15 9.04 -11.95
CA PHE A 232 8.12 10.03 -12.37
C PHE A 232 8.18 10.19 -13.89
N ASN A 233 7.72 11.33 -14.36
CA ASN A 233 7.75 11.72 -15.74
C ASN A 233 9.10 12.33 -16.08
N GLU A 234 10.02 11.46 -16.53
CA GLU A 234 11.37 11.86 -16.91
C GLU A 234 11.38 12.90 -18.05
N GLU A 235 10.46 12.78 -19.02
CA GLU A 235 10.36 13.75 -20.13
C GLU A 235 10.07 15.17 -19.59
N TRP A 236 9.10 15.29 -18.69
CA TRP A 236 8.71 16.57 -18.11
C TRP A 236 9.80 17.14 -17.19
N TYR A 237 10.45 16.26 -16.43
CA TYR A 237 11.57 16.63 -15.59
C TYR A 237 12.76 17.18 -16.41
N LEU A 238 13.15 16.49 -17.49
CA LEU A 238 14.25 16.92 -18.35
C LEU A 238 13.93 18.19 -19.16
N LEU A 239 12.67 18.38 -19.56
CA LEU A 239 12.22 19.61 -20.22
C LEU A 239 12.28 20.82 -19.27
N SER A 240 11.92 20.61 -18.01
CA SER A 240 11.96 21.64 -16.97
C SER A 240 13.39 21.91 -16.47
N ASN A 241 14.28 20.93 -16.60
CA ASN A 241 15.67 20.99 -16.13
C ASN A 241 16.68 20.69 -17.27
N PRO A 242 16.91 21.63 -18.21
CA PRO A 242 17.82 21.39 -19.34
C PRO A 242 19.26 21.04 -18.94
N ASP A 243 19.71 21.47 -17.76
CA ASP A 243 21.02 21.14 -17.19
C ASP A 243 21.16 19.65 -16.82
N VAL A 244 20.06 19.02 -16.38
CA VAL A 244 20.00 17.57 -16.16
C VAL A 244 20.06 16.84 -17.50
N GLY A 245 19.33 17.33 -18.51
CA GLY A 245 19.41 16.78 -19.87
C GLY A 245 20.85 16.77 -20.42
N PHE A 246 21.64 17.80 -20.13
CA PHE A 246 23.07 17.78 -20.44
C PHE A 246 23.83 16.73 -19.63
N SER A 247 23.55 16.62 -18.33
CA SER A 247 24.25 15.68 -17.45
C SER A 247 24.03 14.22 -17.85
N VAL A 248 22.81 13.85 -18.23
CA VAL A 248 22.47 12.53 -18.79
C VAL A 248 23.17 12.33 -20.14
N ALA A 249 23.14 13.33 -21.03
CA ALA A 249 23.79 13.23 -22.35
C ALA A 249 25.33 13.11 -22.31
N PHE A 250 25.95 13.45 -21.18
CA PHE A 250 27.39 13.29 -20.94
C PHE A 250 27.74 12.09 -20.04
N ASP A 251 26.79 11.16 -19.84
CA ASP A 251 26.94 9.95 -19.02
C ASP A 251 27.36 10.26 -17.56
N LEU A 252 26.92 11.40 -17.01
CA LEU A 252 27.14 11.73 -15.59
C LEU A 252 26.07 11.10 -14.67
N PHE A 253 24.90 10.81 -15.23
CA PHE A 253 23.78 10.10 -14.61
C PHE A 253 23.16 9.16 -15.66
N ASP A 254 22.60 8.03 -15.21
CA ASP A 254 22.05 7.00 -16.09
C ASP A 254 20.71 7.41 -16.72
N SER A 255 19.95 8.28 -16.04
CA SER A 255 18.69 8.87 -16.49
C SER A 255 18.38 10.17 -15.73
N GLY A 256 17.34 10.89 -16.15
CA GLY A 256 16.78 12.00 -15.40
C GLY A 256 16.19 11.56 -14.06
N LEU A 257 15.58 10.37 -14.00
CA LEU A 257 15.13 9.76 -12.73
C LEU A 257 16.32 9.48 -11.81
N ASP A 258 17.39 8.87 -12.32
CA ASP A 258 18.61 8.59 -11.55
C ASP A 258 19.22 9.89 -10.98
N GLN A 259 19.23 10.96 -11.79
CA GLN A 259 19.67 12.27 -11.31
C GLN A 259 18.72 12.87 -10.26
N TYR A 260 17.40 12.73 -10.43
CA TYR A 260 16.42 13.21 -9.47
C TYR A 260 16.56 12.47 -8.13
N GLU A 261 16.64 11.15 -8.15
CA GLU A 261 16.82 10.33 -6.95
C GLU A 261 18.15 10.63 -6.23
N GLN A 262 19.23 10.87 -6.94
CA GLN A 262 20.51 11.14 -6.29
C GLN A 262 20.67 12.59 -5.81
N VAL A 263 20.04 13.54 -6.50
CA VAL A 263 20.31 14.98 -6.30
C VAL A 263 19.02 15.79 -6.31
N GLY A 264 18.21 15.65 -7.37
CA GLY A 264 17.11 16.58 -7.62
C GLY A 264 16.01 16.59 -6.56
N GLN A 265 15.71 15.44 -5.95
CA GLN A 265 14.70 15.33 -4.88
C GLN A 265 15.05 16.11 -3.60
N PHE A 266 16.31 16.51 -3.46
CA PHE A 266 16.82 17.29 -2.31
C PHE A 266 17.07 18.76 -2.64
N ASP A 267 16.75 19.19 -3.87
CA ASP A 267 17.00 20.54 -4.38
C ASP A 267 15.70 21.35 -4.36
N GLU A 268 15.64 22.37 -3.49
CA GLU A 268 14.45 23.23 -3.33
C GLU A 268 14.08 24.01 -4.61
N GLU A 269 14.99 24.11 -5.59
CA GLU A 269 14.68 24.76 -6.88
C GLU A 269 14.16 23.77 -7.94
N ARG A 270 14.06 22.46 -7.63
CA ARG A 270 13.65 21.43 -8.59
C ARG A 270 12.34 20.78 -8.20
N THR A 271 11.45 20.72 -9.17
CA THR A 271 10.16 20.04 -9.06
C THR A 271 10.24 18.64 -9.67
N GLY A 272 9.83 17.63 -8.90
CA GLY A 272 9.55 16.29 -9.41
C GLY A 272 8.21 16.25 -10.12
N PHE A 273 8.07 15.48 -11.18
CA PHE A 273 6.82 15.38 -11.94
C PHE A 273 6.34 13.94 -11.92
N PHE A 274 5.10 13.71 -11.52
CA PHE A 274 4.52 12.37 -11.37
C PHE A 274 3.19 12.30 -12.13
N THR A 275 3.12 11.48 -13.17
CA THR A 275 1.97 11.37 -14.08
C THR A 275 1.47 9.94 -14.14
N GLY A 276 0.15 9.73 -14.07
CA GLY A 276 -0.47 8.41 -14.17
C GLY A 276 -0.64 7.90 -15.60
N THR A 277 -1.61 7.03 -15.77
CA THR A 277 -1.95 6.32 -17.01
C THR A 277 -3.40 6.59 -17.41
N SER A 278 -3.93 5.86 -18.39
CA SER A 278 -5.35 5.94 -18.79
C SER A 278 -6.23 4.97 -17.99
N GLY A 279 -5.76 4.56 -16.82
CA GLY A 279 -6.38 3.63 -15.90
C GLY A 279 -6.46 4.23 -14.50
N ASN A 280 -6.83 3.41 -13.52
CA ASN A 280 -6.82 3.84 -12.12
C ASN A 280 -5.41 3.67 -11.56
N ASP A 281 -4.81 4.75 -11.09
CA ASP A 281 -3.43 4.80 -10.62
C ASP A 281 -3.32 5.09 -9.13
N ILE A 282 -2.19 4.68 -8.53
CA ILE A 282 -1.79 5.06 -7.17
C ILE A 282 -0.43 5.73 -7.26
N ILE A 283 -0.40 7.05 -7.16
CA ILE A 283 0.76 7.87 -7.43
C ILE A 283 1.24 8.49 -6.13
N THR A 284 2.48 8.20 -5.76
CA THR A 284 3.14 8.80 -4.60
C THR A 284 4.26 9.70 -5.10
N GLY A 285 4.15 11.00 -4.83
CA GLY A 285 5.23 11.94 -5.04
C GLY A 285 6.38 11.70 -4.05
N PHE A 286 7.60 12.01 -4.46
CA PHE A 286 8.74 12.05 -3.55
C PHE A 286 9.69 13.19 -3.94
N GLY A 287 10.42 13.72 -2.96
CA GLY A 287 11.25 14.92 -3.08
C GLY A 287 10.55 16.17 -2.57
N THR A 288 11.30 17.25 -2.37
CA THR A 288 10.86 18.44 -1.61
C THR A 288 9.83 19.33 -2.30
N HIS A 289 9.68 19.22 -3.63
CA HIS A 289 8.65 19.88 -4.40
C HIS A 289 8.16 18.95 -5.51
N THR A 290 6.86 18.69 -5.61
CA THR A 290 6.34 17.79 -6.64
C THR A 290 5.08 18.29 -7.32
N ASN A 291 4.89 17.87 -8.57
CA ASN A 291 3.63 17.98 -9.31
C ASN A 291 3.10 16.56 -9.53
N ILE A 292 1.86 16.31 -9.13
CA ILE A 292 1.22 15.01 -9.18
C ILE A 292 -0.08 15.09 -9.98
N ILE A 293 -0.21 14.27 -11.01
CA ILE A 293 -1.39 14.18 -11.88
C ILE A 293 -1.76 12.71 -12.13
N GLY A 294 -3.03 12.35 -11.96
CA GLY A 294 -3.49 10.96 -12.10
C GLY A 294 -3.64 10.46 -13.53
N VAL A 295 -3.73 11.36 -14.50
CA VAL A 295 -4.05 10.99 -15.89
C VAL A 295 -2.79 10.80 -16.75
N GLU A 296 -2.94 10.02 -17.83
CA GLU A 296 -1.90 9.80 -18.83
C GLU A 296 -1.48 11.09 -19.54
N ILE A 297 -0.18 11.40 -19.45
CA ILE A 297 0.47 12.45 -20.24
C ILE A 297 1.34 11.80 -21.30
N GLY A 298 1.00 12.04 -22.56
CA GLY A 298 1.74 11.55 -23.71
C GLY A 298 2.85 12.48 -24.17
N GLU A 299 3.48 12.08 -25.28
CA GLU A 299 4.56 12.80 -25.95
C GLU A 299 4.26 14.29 -26.17
N GLY A 300 5.23 15.15 -25.87
CA GLY A 300 5.04 16.60 -25.98
C GLY A 300 4.20 17.21 -24.85
N LEU A 301 4.11 16.49 -23.73
CA LEU A 301 3.45 16.88 -22.49
C LEU A 301 1.93 17.01 -22.57
N LEU A 302 1.28 16.47 -23.60
CA LEU A 302 -0.16 16.58 -23.78
C LEU A 302 -0.91 15.44 -23.09
N ALA A 303 -2.00 15.77 -22.38
CA ALA A 303 -2.88 14.77 -21.80
C ALA A 303 -3.50 13.87 -22.90
N THR A 304 -3.27 12.56 -22.80
CA THR A 304 -3.88 11.55 -23.67
C THR A 304 -5.10 10.89 -23.03
N SER A 305 -5.22 10.99 -21.69
CA SER A 305 -6.45 10.77 -20.94
C SER A 305 -6.86 12.04 -20.18
N LEU A 306 -8.16 12.18 -19.92
CA LEU A 306 -8.74 13.26 -19.10
C LEU A 306 -9.29 12.75 -17.76
N GLY A 307 -9.06 11.50 -17.38
CA GLY A 307 -9.56 10.98 -16.09
C GLY A 307 -10.99 10.45 -16.11
N VAL A 308 -11.65 10.43 -17.28
CA VAL A 308 -13.07 10.06 -17.35
C VAL A 308 -13.25 8.56 -17.13
N GLY A 309 -13.92 8.20 -16.03
CA GLY A 309 -14.05 6.82 -15.59
C GLY A 309 -12.87 6.30 -14.76
N GLU A 310 -11.91 7.16 -14.42
CA GLU A 310 -10.72 6.84 -13.63
C GLU A 310 -10.90 7.26 -12.16
N ILE A 311 -10.43 6.43 -11.23
CA ILE A 311 -10.29 6.79 -9.81
C ILE A 311 -8.82 6.64 -9.45
N ASP A 312 -8.15 7.78 -9.34
CA ASP A 312 -6.73 7.84 -9.03
C ASP A 312 -6.51 8.22 -7.58
N ILE A 313 -5.48 7.65 -6.97
CA ILE A 313 -5.04 8.00 -5.61
C ILE A 313 -3.74 8.77 -5.74
N LEU A 314 -3.76 10.05 -5.39
CA LEU A 314 -2.61 10.93 -5.44
C LEU A 314 -2.14 11.18 -4.00
N ILE A 315 -0.88 10.88 -3.70
CA ILE A 315 -0.35 10.88 -2.34
C ILE A 315 0.83 11.85 -2.29
N ALA A 316 0.71 12.87 -1.43
CA ALA A 316 1.79 13.81 -1.13
C ALA A 316 3.02 13.09 -0.54
N GLY A 317 4.19 13.62 -0.87
CA GLY A 317 5.49 13.28 -0.33
C GLY A 317 5.84 14.16 0.88
N GLU A 318 7.12 14.49 1.04
CA GLU A 318 7.55 15.51 2.00
C GLU A 318 7.79 16.84 1.24
N GLY A 319 7.32 17.97 1.77
CA GLY A 319 7.53 19.28 1.15
C GLY A 319 6.31 19.77 0.38
N GLU A 320 6.51 20.71 -0.56
CA GLU A 320 5.41 21.36 -1.27
C GLU A 320 4.90 20.51 -2.45
N ASP A 321 3.70 19.94 -2.34
CA ASP A 321 3.10 19.14 -3.40
C ASP A 321 1.95 19.85 -4.12
N VAL A 322 1.94 19.74 -5.44
CA VAL A 322 0.89 20.30 -6.31
C VAL A 322 0.10 19.17 -6.96
N PHE A 323 -1.17 19.04 -6.60
CA PHE A 323 -2.09 18.09 -7.22
C PHE A 323 -2.82 18.73 -8.39
N LEU A 324 -2.67 18.16 -9.58
CA LEU A 324 -3.25 18.70 -10.81
C LEU A 324 -4.59 18.00 -11.10
N LEU A 325 -5.70 18.69 -10.82
CA LEU A 325 -7.08 18.30 -11.21
C LEU A 325 -7.57 19.12 -12.42
N GLY A 326 -6.66 19.89 -13.01
CA GLY A 326 -6.77 20.56 -14.29
C GLY A 326 -5.40 20.52 -14.96
N TYR A 327 -5.38 20.71 -16.26
CA TYR A 327 -4.15 20.68 -17.05
C TYR A 327 -4.12 21.87 -18.02
N THR A 328 -2.95 22.44 -18.29
CA THR A 328 -2.77 23.54 -19.25
C THR A 328 -2.00 23.02 -20.47
N ASN A 329 -2.62 23.13 -21.64
CA ASN A 329 -2.12 22.52 -22.89
C ASN A 329 -0.78 23.08 -23.39
N ASP A 330 -0.29 24.16 -22.78
CA ASP A 330 1.03 24.72 -23.03
C ASP A 330 1.46 25.58 -21.83
N LEU A 331 2.40 25.07 -21.02
CA LEU A 331 3.01 25.78 -19.88
C LEU A 331 3.74 27.07 -20.29
N PHE A 332 3.99 27.27 -21.59
CA PHE A 332 4.70 28.42 -22.14
C PHE A 332 3.80 29.35 -22.98
N ASP A 333 2.52 29.02 -23.21
CA ASP A 333 1.54 29.89 -23.87
C ASP A 333 0.53 30.45 -22.87
N ILE A 334 0.66 31.75 -22.59
CA ILE A 334 -0.26 32.54 -21.76
C ILE A 334 -1.68 32.66 -22.34
N ASN A 335 -1.93 32.10 -23.53
CA ASN A 335 -3.26 32.00 -24.13
C ASN A 335 -3.78 30.56 -24.17
N SER A 336 -3.09 29.61 -23.53
CA SER A 336 -3.54 28.23 -23.46
C SER A 336 -4.86 28.15 -22.69
N THR A 337 -5.75 27.28 -23.17
CA THR A 337 -6.97 26.95 -22.43
C THR A 337 -6.63 25.82 -21.47
N SER A 338 -6.98 25.99 -20.21
CA SER A 338 -6.94 24.91 -19.23
C SER A 338 -8.07 23.92 -19.51
N GLU A 339 -7.80 22.63 -19.32
CA GLU A 339 -8.75 21.53 -19.42
C GLU A 339 -9.01 20.95 -18.04
N GLN A 340 -10.28 20.70 -17.73
CA GLN A 340 -10.70 20.08 -16.47
C GLN A 340 -10.49 18.58 -16.56
N LEU A 341 -9.95 17.98 -15.50
CA LEU A 341 -9.77 16.53 -15.38
C LEU A 341 -10.90 15.91 -14.56
N TYR A 342 -11.13 14.61 -14.78
CA TYR A 342 -12.19 13.81 -14.15
C TYR A 342 -13.61 14.33 -14.39
N VAL A 343 -13.81 15.20 -15.39
CA VAL A 343 -15.14 15.73 -15.74
C VAL A 343 -15.86 14.77 -16.68
N GLY A 344 -16.91 14.16 -16.16
CA GLY A 344 -17.71 13.13 -16.78
C GLY A 344 -18.20 12.14 -15.73
N ASN A 345 -19.10 11.24 -16.13
CA ASN A 345 -19.40 10.00 -15.38
C ASN A 345 -19.82 10.13 -13.87
N ARG A 346 -20.19 11.34 -13.43
CA ARG A 346 -20.86 11.67 -12.17
C ARG A 346 -19.94 11.60 -10.96
N ASN A 347 -20.09 10.52 -10.19
CA ASN A 347 -19.37 10.32 -8.92
C ASN A 347 -18.61 9.00 -8.96
N ASN A 348 -18.38 8.46 -10.17
CA ASN A 348 -17.75 7.17 -10.37
C ASN A 348 -16.29 7.30 -10.81
N ASP A 349 -15.79 8.53 -10.91
CA ASP A 349 -14.46 8.95 -11.32
C ASP A 349 -14.10 10.21 -10.55
N PHE A 350 -12.87 10.28 -10.04
CA PHE A 350 -12.32 11.40 -9.26
C PHE A 350 -10.88 11.11 -8.86
N ALA A 351 -10.10 12.17 -8.59
CA ALA A 351 -8.84 12.04 -7.87
C ALA A 351 -9.07 12.01 -6.35
N LEU A 352 -8.58 10.99 -5.67
CA LEU A 352 -8.48 10.92 -4.21
C LEU A 352 -7.10 11.41 -3.78
N ILE A 353 -7.05 12.59 -3.16
CA ILE A 353 -5.83 13.20 -2.65
C ILE A 353 -5.63 12.80 -1.18
N ARG A 354 -4.45 12.30 -0.86
CA ARG A 354 -4.03 11.88 0.48
C ARG A 354 -2.75 12.59 0.92
N ASN A 355 -2.56 12.63 2.23
CA ASN A 355 -1.45 13.34 2.89
C ASN A 355 -1.38 14.84 2.58
N PHE A 356 -2.49 15.46 2.15
CA PHE A 356 -2.51 16.88 1.85
C PHE A 356 -2.18 17.74 3.08
N GLU A 357 -1.06 18.44 3.03
CA GLU A 357 -0.58 19.35 4.06
C GLU A 357 -1.03 20.78 3.77
N ARG A 358 -2.03 21.23 4.52
CA ARG A 358 -2.60 22.57 4.33
C ARG A 358 -1.51 23.65 4.48
N PHE A 359 -1.49 24.58 3.52
CA PHE A 359 -0.53 25.70 3.39
C PHE A 359 0.87 25.32 2.89
N GLU A 360 1.15 24.03 2.72
CA GLU A 360 2.36 23.52 2.09
C GLU A 360 2.01 23.00 0.70
N ASP A 361 0.93 22.23 0.61
CA ASP A 361 0.41 21.68 -0.63
C ASP A 361 -0.64 22.57 -1.28
N SER A 362 -0.83 22.34 -2.58
CA SER A 362 -1.85 23.01 -3.36
C SER A 362 -2.52 22.09 -4.38
N ILE A 363 -3.75 22.44 -4.76
CA ILE A 363 -4.52 21.75 -5.79
C ILE A 363 -4.80 22.74 -6.91
N PHE A 364 -4.39 22.41 -8.12
CA PHE A 364 -4.70 23.18 -9.30
C PHE A 364 -6.01 22.72 -9.94
N LEU A 365 -6.87 23.69 -10.27
CA LEU A 365 -8.13 23.49 -10.98
C LEU A 365 -8.19 24.40 -12.21
N ALA A 366 -8.72 23.88 -13.31
CA ALA A 366 -8.90 24.63 -14.56
C ALA A 366 -10.13 25.55 -14.51
N GLY A 367 -10.04 26.76 -15.07
CA GLY A 367 -11.14 27.72 -15.09
C GLY A 367 -11.21 28.59 -13.83
N SER A 368 -12.42 28.89 -13.36
CA SER A 368 -12.67 29.79 -12.22
C SER A 368 -13.24 29.04 -11.02
N SER A 369 -13.04 29.57 -9.81
CA SER A 369 -13.64 28.98 -8.60
C SER A 369 -15.17 28.94 -8.62
N ASP A 370 -15.81 29.78 -9.45
CA ASP A 370 -17.25 29.76 -9.67
C ASP A 370 -17.74 28.53 -10.48
N ASP A 371 -16.83 27.84 -11.19
CA ASP A 371 -17.13 26.62 -11.97
C ASP A 371 -17.18 25.36 -11.08
N TYR A 372 -16.96 25.52 -9.77
CA TYR A 372 -16.84 24.43 -8.81
C TYR A 372 -17.65 24.64 -7.53
N SER A 373 -17.95 23.54 -6.86
CA SER A 373 -18.51 23.50 -5.53
C SER A 373 -17.61 22.68 -4.60
N PHE A 374 -17.48 23.17 -3.37
CA PHE A 374 -16.57 22.65 -2.36
C PHE A 374 -17.36 22.30 -1.12
N ASN A 375 -17.52 21.01 -0.84
CA ASN A 375 -18.40 20.52 0.22
C ASN A 375 -17.68 19.55 1.13
N ILE A 376 -17.83 19.73 2.45
CA ILE A 376 -17.34 18.75 3.42
C ILE A 376 -18.32 17.59 3.51
N VAL A 377 -17.88 16.39 3.12
CA VAL A 377 -18.68 15.16 3.17
C VAL A 377 -17.88 14.12 3.94
N ASN A 378 -18.47 13.57 5.02
CA ASN A 378 -17.82 12.57 5.88
C ASN A 378 -16.42 12.95 6.40
N GLY A 379 -16.17 14.25 6.57
CA GLY A 379 -14.89 14.74 7.06
C GLY A 379 -13.81 14.90 5.99
N ASN A 380 -14.16 14.79 4.70
CA ASN A 380 -13.28 15.06 3.56
C ASN A 380 -13.80 16.26 2.75
N LEU A 381 -12.92 16.94 2.04
CA LEU A 381 -13.29 17.99 1.09
C LEU A 381 -13.61 17.37 -0.26
N ASN A 382 -14.87 17.39 -0.65
CA ASN A 382 -15.29 17.03 -2.00
C ASN A 382 -15.23 18.27 -2.90
N ILE A 383 -14.58 18.12 -4.05
CA ILE A 383 -14.49 19.09 -5.14
C ILE A 383 -15.37 18.56 -6.27
N SER A 384 -16.39 19.33 -6.64
CA SER A 384 -17.30 18.96 -7.71
C SER A 384 -17.46 20.12 -8.70
N THR A 385 -17.75 19.86 -9.96
CA THR A 385 -18.14 20.91 -10.92
C THR A 385 -19.45 21.57 -10.49
N ASP A 386 -19.76 22.73 -11.08
CA ASP A 386 -21.03 23.46 -10.90
C ASP A 386 -22.27 22.60 -11.21
N SER A 387 -22.12 21.64 -12.11
CA SER A 387 -23.13 20.67 -12.50
C SER A 387 -23.35 19.54 -11.48
N GLY A 388 -22.48 19.42 -10.48
CA GLY A 388 -22.52 18.43 -9.41
C GLY A 388 -21.74 17.15 -9.68
N ASP A 389 -20.85 17.17 -10.67
CA ASP A 389 -19.93 16.08 -11.04
C ASP A 389 -18.75 16.06 -10.08
N LEU A 390 -18.49 14.95 -9.37
CA LEU A 390 -17.40 14.85 -8.40
C LEU A 390 -16.09 14.61 -9.14
N ILE A 391 -15.09 15.47 -8.94
CA ILE A 391 -13.79 15.35 -9.63
C ILE A 391 -12.61 15.13 -8.68
N GLY A 392 -12.81 15.45 -7.39
CA GLY A 392 -11.77 15.36 -6.40
C GLY A 392 -12.31 15.11 -5.00
N ILE A 393 -11.58 14.32 -4.23
CA ILE A 393 -11.78 14.15 -2.79
C ILE A 393 -10.44 14.38 -2.12
N VAL A 394 -10.35 15.35 -1.22
CA VAL A 394 -9.18 15.57 -0.37
C VAL A 394 -9.45 14.96 1.00
N GLU A 395 -8.60 14.03 1.42
CA GLU A 395 -8.71 13.42 2.74
C GLU A 395 -8.51 14.47 3.85
N GLY A 396 -9.48 14.55 4.77
CA GLY A 396 -9.47 15.51 5.86
C GLY A 396 -10.39 16.73 5.66
N ALA A 397 -10.83 17.30 6.79
CA ALA A 397 -11.84 18.36 6.81
C ALA A 397 -11.17 19.74 6.60
N ILE A 398 -10.78 20.00 5.36
CA ILE A 398 -10.06 21.22 4.99
C ILE A 398 -11.07 22.30 4.58
N ASN A 399 -11.01 23.47 5.21
CA ASN A 399 -11.71 24.65 4.69
C ASN A 399 -10.85 25.30 3.60
N PRO A 400 -11.25 25.22 2.32
CA PRO A 400 -10.44 25.67 1.20
C PRO A 400 -10.16 27.18 1.28
N LEU A 401 -8.91 27.59 1.01
CA LEU A 401 -8.58 28.97 0.70
C LEU A 401 -8.23 29.11 -0.78
N PHE A 402 -8.76 30.16 -1.41
CA PHE A 402 -8.59 30.40 -2.84
C PHE A 402 -7.56 31.50 -3.07
N PHE A 403 -6.60 31.24 -3.96
CA PHE A 403 -5.72 32.26 -4.51
C PHE A 403 -6.12 32.57 -5.96
N PRO A 404 -6.51 33.82 -6.30
CA PRO A 404 -6.95 34.15 -7.63
C PRO A 404 -5.78 34.20 -8.64
N ASP A 405 -5.94 33.40 -9.70
CA ASP A 405 -5.34 33.29 -11.05
C ASP A 405 -3.86 33.70 -11.25
N ASP A 406 -3.10 32.73 -11.77
CA ASP A 406 -1.90 33.00 -12.55
C ASP A 406 -2.32 33.44 -13.98
N GLN A 407 -1.41 33.51 -14.95
CA GLN A 407 -1.74 33.96 -16.31
C GLN A 407 -2.22 32.82 -17.23
N LEU A 408 -2.55 31.64 -16.70
CA LEU A 408 -2.70 30.37 -17.43
C LEU A 408 -4.13 29.77 -17.36
N GLY A 409 -5.10 30.50 -16.82
CA GLY A 409 -6.53 30.16 -16.93
C GLY A 409 -7.02 29.13 -15.92
N GLY A 410 -6.49 29.12 -14.71
CA GLY A 410 -6.87 28.21 -13.61
C GLY A 410 -6.69 28.86 -12.24
N PHE A 411 -6.90 28.10 -11.17
CA PHE A 411 -6.65 28.62 -9.81
C PHE A 411 -6.15 27.53 -8.87
N PHE A 412 -5.49 27.98 -7.81
CA PHE A 412 -4.98 27.11 -6.76
C PHE A 412 -5.86 27.14 -5.52
N LEU A 413 -6.04 25.96 -4.95
CA LEU A 413 -6.64 25.68 -3.66
C LEU A 413 -5.51 25.30 -2.68
N VAL A 414 -5.48 25.91 -1.50
CA VAL A 414 -4.63 25.51 -0.36
C VAL A 414 -5.40 25.23 0.92
#